data_AF-A0A820MNR8-F1
#
_entry.id   AF-A0A820MNR8-F1
#
_cell.length_a   1.000
_cell.length_b   1.000
_cell.length_c   1.000
_cell.angle_alpha   90.00
_cell.angle_beta   90.00
_cell.angle_gamma   90.00
#
_symmetry.space_group_name_H-M   'P 1'
#
loop_
_entity.id
_entity.type
_entity.pdbx_description
1 polymer ?
#
loop_
_entity_poly.entity_id
_entity_poly.type
_entity_poly.pdbx_seq_one_letter_code
_entity_poly.pdbx_strand_id
1 'polypeptide(L)'
;MDKELMNSLKKPSLGGYQLLTLTTLDLGSNMIEVNGSLHLTKVLTNNTALEMLDLRTNTIGNKGEHHISTALTMNKTLTTLKLNANSIGDDGVRCLAHALIKKRGKIFVST
;
A
#
# COMPACT_ATOMS: atom_id res chain seq x y z
N MET A 1 -11.52 4.21 -39.00
CA MET A 1 -11.33 4.96 -37.73
C MET A 1 -9.85 5.30 -37.65
N ASP A 2 -9.49 6.59 -37.71
CA ASP A 2 -8.09 7.01 -37.83
C ASP A 2 -7.30 6.74 -36.52
N LYS A 3 -6.00 6.47 -36.62
CA LYS A 3 -5.11 6.21 -35.47
C LYS A 3 -5.03 7.41 -34.53
N GLU A 4 -5.17 8.63 -35.07
CA GLU A 4 -5.27 9.86 -34.27
C GLU A 4 -6.56 9.89 -33.42
N LEU A 5 -7.68 9.43 -33.98
CA LEU A 5 -8.96 9.37 -33.27
C LEU A 5 -8.94 8.30 -32.16
N MET A 6 -8.22 7.19 -32.37
CA MET A 6 -7.96 6.19 -31.33
C MET A 6 -7.08 6.73 -30.18
N ASN A 7 -6.15 7.64 -30.49
CA ASN A 7 -5.29 8.27 -29.49
C ASN A 7 -6.01 9.39 -28.71
N SER A 8 -6.95 10.11 -29.34
CA SER A 8 -7.77 11.12 -28.66
C SER A 8 -8.88 10.52 -27.78
N LEU A 9 -9.25 9.26 -28.02
CA LEU A 9 -10.18 8.47 -27.19
C LEU A 9 -9.52 7.73 -26.03
N LYS A 10 -8.19 7.83 -25.87
CA LYS A 10 -7.58 7.57 -24.56
C LYS A 10 -8.08 8.64 -23.62
N LYS A 11 -9.19 8.34 -22.92
CA LYS A 11 -9.58 9.05 -21.70
C LYS A 11 -8.29 9.35 -20.94
N PRO A 12 -8.04 10.58 -20.46
CA PRO A 12 -6.91 10.80 -19.58
C PRO A 12 -7.07 9.76 -18.48
N SER A 13 -6.18 8.75 -18.47
CA SER A 13 -6.01 7.97 -17.27
C SER A 13 -5.70 9.03 -16.23
N LEU A 14 -6.32 8.92 -15.05
CA LEU A 14 -6.08 9.83 -13.93
C LEU A 14 -4.61 9.76 -13.42
N GLY A 15 -3.64 9.38 -14.26
CA GLY A 15 -2.20 9.43 -14.03
C GLY A 15 -1.61 10.83 -14.14
N GLY A 16 -2.29 11.85 -13.59
CA GLY A 16 -1.84 13.24 -13.63
C GLY A 16 -1.38 13.81 -12.29
N TYR A 17 -1.77 13.21 -11.17
CA TYR A 17 -1.25 13.58 -9.84
C TYR A 17 -0.56 12.37 -9.23
N GLN A 18 0.60 12.00 -9.77
CA GLN A 18 1.55 11.28 -8.94
C GLN A 18 1.87 12.24 -7.79
N LEU A 19 1.47 11.89 -6.56
CA LEU A 19 1.84 12.62 -5.35
C LEU A 19 3.36 12.47 -5.16
N LEU A 20 4.14 13.14 -6.01
CA LEU A 20 5.60 13.07 -6.06
C LEU A 20 6.24 13.63 -4.78
N THR A 21 5.47 14.31 -3.94
CA THR A 21 5.93 14.95 -2.71
C THR A 21 5.35 14.34 -1.43
N LEU A 22 4.32 13.48 -1.50
CA LEU A 22 3.75 12.92 -0.27
C LEU A 22 4.62 11.78 0.23
N THR A 23 5.47 12.09 1.21
CA THR A 23 6.40 11.13 1.82
C THR A 23 5.83 10.46 3.07
N THR A 24 4.85 11.09 3.72
CA THR A 24 4.23 10.58 4.95
C THR A 24 2.72 10.63 4.82
N LEU A 25 2.06 9.52 5.16
CA LEU A 25 0.61 9.40 5.20
C LEU A 25 0.20 8.76 6.52
N ASP A 26 -0.52 9.52 7.35
CA ASP A 26 -1.12 9.04 8.59
C ASP A 26 -2.61 8.74 8.36
N LEU A 27 -2.96 7.46 8.51
CA LEU A 27 -4.31 6.93 8.47
C LEU A 27 -4.62 6.14 9.75
N GLY A 28 -3.93 6.43 10.85
CA GLY A 28 -4.19 5.80 12.13
C GLY A 28 -5.59 6.12 12.67
N SER A 29 -6.16 5.20 13.46
CA SER A 29 -7.47 5.36 14.10
C SER A 29 -8.61 5.65 13.12
N ASN A 30 -8.57 4.99 11.97
CA ASN A 30 -9.66 4.97 11.00
C ASN A 30 -10.39 3.61 11.07
N MET A 31 -11.47 3.48 10.31
CA MET A 31 -12.18 2.20 10.15
C MET A 31 -11.76 1.53 8.83
N ILE A 32 -10.45 1.50 8.56
CA ILE A 32 -9.91 0.84 7.36
C ILE A 32 -10.00 -0.67 7.57
N GLU A 33 -10.97 -1.26 6.89
CA GLU A 33 -11.19 -2.70 6.84
C GLU A 33 -10.41 -3.34 5.68
N VAL A 34 -10.63 -4.64 5.46
CA VAL A 34 -10.05 -5.45 4.38
C VAL A 34 -10.18 -4.79 2.99
N ASN A 35 -11.34 -4.17 2.70
CA ASN A 35 -11.55 -3.49 1.42
C ASN A 35 -10.71 -2.21 1.28
N GLY A 36 -10.51 -1.48 2.37
CA GLY A 36 -9.64 -0.31 2.39
C GLY A 36 -8.18 -0.72 2.15
N SER A 37 -7.73 -1.82 2.76
CA SER A 37 -6.36 -2.32 2.54
C SER A 37 -6.13 -2.78 1.09
N LEU A 38 -7.14 -3.34 0.42
CA LEU A 38 -7.07 -3.68 -1.01
C LEU A 38 -6.82 -2.45 -1.89
N HIS A 39 -7.41 -1.30 -1.55
CA HIS A 39 -7.15 -0.05 -2.27
C HIS A 39 -5.75 0.49 -1.97
N LEU A 40 -5.31 0.38 -0.71
CA LEU A 40 -3.94 0.73 -0.31
C LEU A 40 -2.88 -0.08 -1.07
N THR A 41 -3.16 -1.34 -1.44
CA THR A 41 -2.25 -2.13 -2.30
C THR A 41 -1.97 -1.43 -3.63
N LYS A 42 -2.99 -0.86 -4.27
CA LYS A 42 -2.82 -0.15 -5.55
C LYS A 42 -2.00 1.12 -5.36
N VAL A 43 -2.20 1.83 -4.26
CA VAL A 43 -1.42 3.03 -3.91
C VAL A 43 0.03 2.65 -3.68
N LEU A 44 0.31 1.69 -2.79
CA LEU A 44 1.65 1.27 -2.42
C LEU A 44 2.44 0.69 -3.61
N THR A 45 1.80 -0.08 -4.48
CA THR A 45 2.48 -0.70 -5.63
C THR A 45 2.97 0.33 -6.65
N ASN A 46 2.22 1.42 -6.83
CA ASN A 46 2.51 2.44 -7.85
C ASN A 46 3.18 3.71 -7.28
N ASN A 47 3.10 3.92 -5.97
CA ASN A 47 3.68 5.09 -5.34
C ASN A 47 5.21 4.93 -5.20
N THR A 48 5.94 5.98 -5.60
CA THR A 48 7.40 6.04 -5.62
C THR A 48 7.94 7.18 -4.76
N ALA A 49 7.16 7.72 -3.83
CA ALA A 49 7.53 8.85 -2.98
C ALA A 49 7.23 8.62 -1.49
N LEU A 50 6.23 7.78 -1.17
CA LEU A 50 5.80 7.50 0.18
C LEU A 50 6.84 6.65 0.89
N GLU A 51 7.31 7.17 2.02
CA GLU A 51 8.34 6.59 2.89
C GLU A 51 7.71 6.07 4.19
N MET A 52 6.67 6.74 4.71
CA MET A 52 5.98 6.37 5.93
C MET A 52 4.48 6.25 5.73
N LEU A 53 3.93 5.12 6.20
CA LEU A 53 2.49 4.85 6.26
C LEU A 53 2.10 4.41 7.68
N ASP A 54 1.26 5.21 8.35
CA ASP A 54 0.67 4.85 9.64
C ASP A 54 -0.76 4.31 9.43
N LEU A 55 -0.99 3.07 9.81
CA LEU A 55 -2.29 2.40 9.76
C LEU A 55 -2.70 1.88 11.13
N ARG A 56 -2.10 2.36 12.23
CA ARG A 56 -2.39 1.86 13.57
C ARG A 56 -3.88 2.01 13.91
N THR A 57 -4.41 1.13 14.74
CA THR A 57 -5.80 1.25 15.24
C THR A 57 -6.83 1.26 14.11
N ASN A 58 -6.75 0.28 13.21
CA ASN A 58 -7.74 0.05 12.15
C ASN A 58 -8.29 -1.39 12.28
N THR A 59 -9.05 -1.88 11.29
CA THR A 59 -9.69 -3.20 11.30
C THR A 59 -9.27 -4.05 10.10
N ILE A 60 -7.98 -3.98 9.75
CA ILE A 60 -7.41 -4.60 8.54
C ILE A 60 -7.53 -6.13 8.57
N GLY A 61 -7.22 -6.78 9.70
CA GLY A 61 -7.24 -8.23 9.87
C GLY A 61 -6.27 -9.00 8.98
N ASN A 62 -6.26 -10.34 9.09
CA ASN A 62 -5.34 -11.20 8.32
C ASN A 62 -5.46 -11.04 6.80
N LYS A 63 -6.70 -10.97 6.29
CA LYS A 63 -6.93 -10.79 4.84
C LYS A 63 -6.42 -9.45 4.35
N GLY A 64 -6.63 -8.40 5.15
CA GLY A 64 -6.20 -7.08 4.76
C GLY A 64 -4.68 -6.93 4.84
N GLU A 65 -4.04 -7.59 5.81
CA GLU A 65 -2.58 -7.68 5.92
C GLU A 65 -1.99 -8.35 4.68
N HIS A 66 -2.59 -9.43 4.18
CA HIS A 66 -2.12 -10.11 2.97
C HIS A 66 -2.04 -9.18 1.75
N HIS A 67 -3.03 -8.29 1.60
CA HIS A 67 -3.04 -7.27 0.55
C HIS A 67 -1.86 -6.29 0.71
N ILE A 68 -1.60 -5.82 1.93
CA ILE A 68 -0.51 -4.88 2.24
C ILE A 68 0.85 -5.55 2.02
N SER A 69 1.01 -6.78 2.51
CA SER A 69 2.21 -7.60 2.32
C SER A 69 2.55 -7.81 0.86
N THR A 70 1.55 -8.12 0.04
CA THR A 70 1.75 -8.26 -1.40
C THR A 70 2.27 -6.97 -2.01
N ALA A 71 1.67 -5.83 -1.67
CA ALA A 71 2.11 -4.51 -2.13
C ALA A 71 3.55 -4.19 -1.69
N LEU A 72 3.91 -4.60 -0.46
CA LEU A 72 5.19 -4.30 0.14
C LEU A 72 6.36 -4.94 -0.62
N THR A 73 6.14 -6.11 -1.22
CA THR A 73 7.17 -6.77 -2.06
C THR A 73 7.52 -5.99 -3.32
N MET A 74 6.60 -5.13 -3.79
CA MET A 74 6.76 -4.33 -5.01
C MET A 74 7.19 -2.90 -4.72
N ASN A 75 6.75 -2.33 -3.59
CA ASN A 75 7.10 -0.98 -3.20
C ASN A 75 8.58 -0.88 -2.78
N LYS A 76 9.30 0.10 -3.34
CA LYS A 76 10.74 0.32 -3.10
C LYS A 76 11.05 1.50 -2.19
N THR A 77 10.08 2.33 -1.85
CA THR A 77 10.31 3.61 -1.16
C THR A 77 9.86 3.59 0.30
N LEU A 78 8.87 2.77 0.65
CA LEU A 78 8.34 2.68 2.00
C LEU A 78 9.40 2.10 2.94
N THR A 79 9.80 2.90 3.92
CA THR A 79 10.79 2.58 4.95
C THR A 79 10.16 2.44 6.33
N THR A 80 8.92 2.89 6.52
CA THR A 80 8.17 2.73 7.77
C THR A 80 6.71 2.35 7.50
N LEU A 81 6.25 1.26 8.12
CA LEU A 81 4.86 0.82 8.10
C LEU A 81 4.40 0.50 9.52
N LYS A 82 3.35 1.17 10.01
CA LYS A 82 2.80 0.90 11.34
C LYS A 82 1.43 0.23 11.23
N LEU A 83 1.29 -0.97 11.78
CA LEU A 83 0.09 -1.82 11.74
C LEU A 83 -0.43 -2.20 13.13
N ASN A 84 0.10 -1.64 14.23
CA ASN A 84 -0.37 -1.98 15.58
C ASN A 84 -1.88 -1.86 15.72
N ALA A 85 -2.49 -2.73 16.51
CA ALA A 85 -3.93 -2.72 16.77
C ALA A 85 -4.78 -2.81 15.48
N ASN A 86 -4.50 -3.82 14.64
CA ASN A 86 -5.26 -4.12 13.41
C ASN A 86 -5.92 -5.51 13.39
N SER A 87 -5.99 -6.19 14.53
CA SER A 87 -6.50 -7.57 14.63
C SER A 87 -5.79 -8.55 13.67
N ILE A 88 -4.47 -8.37 13.50
CA ILE A 88 -3.61 -9.25 12.71
C ILE A 88 -3.14 -10.39 13.62
N GLY A 89 -3.54 -11.61 13.29
CA GLY A 89 -3.09 -12.84 13.95
C GLY A 89 -1.90 -13.49 13.24
N ASP A 90 -1.53 -14.67 13.72
CA ASP A 90 -0.31 -15.39 13.31
C ASP A 90 -0.17 -15.60 11.79
N ASP A 91 -1.28 -15.87 11.10
CA ASP A 91 -1.26 -16.05 9.64
C ASP A 91 -0.89 -14.76 8.91
N GLY A 92 -1.41 -13.62 9.37
CA GLY A 92 -1.04 -12.32 8.82
C GLY A 92 0.41 -11.98 9.13
N VAL A 93 0.85 -12.20 10.37
CA VAL A 93 2.28 -11.97 10.74
C VAL A 93 3.22 -12.84 9.90
N ARG A 94 2.86 -14.10 9.62
CA ARG A 94 3.66 -15.00 8.76
C ARG A 94 3.74 -14.49 7.32
N CYS A 95 2.62 -14.01 6.78
CA CYS A 95 2.58 -13.40 5.47
C CYS A 95 3.48 -12.15 5.41
N LEU A 96 3.41 -11.30 6.43
CA LEU A 96 4.28 -10.13 6.59
C LEU A 96 5.75 -10.50 6.65
N ALA A 97 6.13 -11.48 7.46
CA ALA A 97 7.50 -11.96 7.56
C ALA A 97 8.03 -12.40 6.18
N HIS A 98 7.22 -13.13 5.42
CA HIS A 98 7.59 -13.55 4.06
C HIS A 98 7.75 -12.38 3.09
N ALA A 99 6.86 -11.38 3.17
CA ALA A 99 6.96 -10.17 2.37
C ALA A 99 8.21 -9.36 2.71
N LEU A 100 8.57 -9.27 3.99
CA LEU A 100 9.77 -8.57 4.47
C LEU A 100 11.06 -9.21 3.97
N ILE A 101 11.14 -10.54 3.91
CA ILE A 101 12.28 -11.25 3.33
C ILE A 101 12.44 -10.93 1.83
N LYS A 102 11.32 -10.73 1.12
CA LYS A 102 11.32 -10.44 -0.33
C LYS A 102 11.50 -8.96 -0.66
N LYS A 103 11.15 -8.05 0.26
CA LYS A 103 11.23 -6.60 0.03
C LYS A 103 12.68 -6.21 -0.24
N ARG A 104 12.87 -5.35 -1.24
CA ARG A 104 14.16 -4.71 -1.50
C ARG A 104 14.28 -3.46 -0.64
N GLY A 105 15.30 -3.40 0.21
CA GLY A 105 15.56 -2.27 1.10
C GLY A 105 15.11 -2.53 2.54
N LYS A 106 15.58 -1.67 3.46
CA LYS A 106 15.23 -1.77 4.89
C LYS A 106 13.86 -1.13 5.13
N ILE A 107 13.04 -1.78 5.95
CA ILE A 107 11.79 -1.22 6.44
C ILE A 107 11.64 -1.53 7.93
N PHE A 108 11.12 -0.56 8.67
CA PHE A 108 10.62 -0.75 10.03
C PHE A 108 9.13 -1.07 9.97
N VAL A 109 8.72 -2.16 10.62
CA VAL A 109 7.31 -2.56 10.71
C VAL A 109 6.92 -2.79 12.16
N SER A 110 5.76 -2.27 12.56
CA SER A 110 5.15 -2.53 13.85
C SER A 110 3.80 -3.24 13.65
N THR A 111 3.52 -4.32 14.37
CA THR A 111 2.28 -5.12 14.27
C THR A 111 1.70 -5.41 15.64
#